data_AF-A0A3A9K0D3-F1
#
_entry.id   AF-A0A3A9K0D3-F1
#
_cell.length_a   1.000
_cell.length_b   1.000
_cell.length_c   1.000
_cell.angle_alpha   90.00
_cell.angle_beta   90.00
_cell.angle_gamma   90.00
#
_symmetry.space_group_name_H-M   'P 1'
#
loop_
_entity.id
_entity.type
_entity.pdbx_description
1 polymer ?
#
loop_
_entity_poly.entity_id
_entity_poly.type
_entity_poly.pdbx_seq_one_letter_code
_entity_poly.pdbx_strand_id
1 'polypeptide(L)'
;MNEIAWDIREGKRLKKIQLVQSNLVTLLLFVLCAYFLKNGMEASFLFGICCAVFWLYLASMVYTLNTGRTIGTKTSRRVQDFDKDHFGEKRWKRKKIIEVVFSNVITVVFTVLLVNLDFNFERLDFQVIAIPFIGAWIGHNIGEIM
;
A
#
# COMPACT_ATOMS: atom_id res chain seq x y z
N MET A 1 -23.58 20.64 18.69
CA MET A 1 -23.97 19.36 18.07
C MET A 1 -24.22 19.65 16.59
N ASN A 2 -23.14 19.77 15.81
CA ASN A 2 -23.24 19.95 14.36
C ASN A 2 -23.04 18.57 13.75
N GLU A 3 -24.14 17.87 13.55
CA GLU A 3 -24.18 16.65 12.77
C GLU A 3 -23.82 17.02 11.32
N ILE A 4 -22.53 16.97 11.01
CA ILE A 4 -22.09 16.88 9.62
C ILE A 4 -22.55 15.49 9.18
N ALA A 5 -23.78 15.40 8.69
CA ALA A 5 -24.26 14.22 7.97
C ALA A 5 -23.37 14.09 6.74
N TRP A 6 -22.24 13.40 6.88
CA TRP A 6 -21.32 13.14 5.80
C TRP A 6 -22.08 12.38 4.71
N ASP A 7 -22.24 13.01 3.56
CA ASP A 7 -22.88 12.38 2.42
C ASP A 7 -22.05 11.14 2.03
N ILE A 8 -22.67 9.97 2.11
CA ILE A 8 -22.07 8.70 1.69
C ILE A 8 -21.56 8.81 0.24
N ARG A 9 -22.21 9.65 -0.59
CA ARG A 9 -21.78 9.95 -1.96
C ARG A 9 -20.43 10.67 -2.00
N GLU A 10 -20.16 11.58 -1.06
CA GLU A 10 -18.88 12.28 -0.96
C GLU A 10 -17.76 11.35 -0.51
N GLY A 11 -18.03 10.50 0.49
CA GLY A 11 -17.09 9.45 0.92
C GLY A 11 -16.71 8.51 -0.24
N LYS A 12 -17.70 8.05 -1.02
CA LYS A 12 -17.47 7.24 -2.23
C LYS A 12 -16.66 7.98 -3.28
N ARG A 13 -16.91 9.28 -3.50
CA ARG A 13 -16.14 10.09 -4.45
C ARG A 13 -14.68 10.19 -4.04
N LEU A 14 -14.40 10.46 -2.76
CA LEU A 14 -13.03 10.58 -2.25
C LEU A 14 -12.27 9.25 -2.33
N LYS A 15 -12.92 8.12 -2.00
CA LYS A 15 -12.34 6.78 -2.18
C LYS A 15 -12.03 6.48 -3.64
N LYS A 16 -12.91 6.84 -4.57
CA LYS A 16 -12.67 6.68 -6.01
C LYS A 16 -11.47 7.49 -6.50
N ILE A 17 -11.31 8.73 -6.02
CA ILE A 17 -10.12 9.55 -6.34
C ILE A 17 -8.85 8.89 -5.80
N GLN A 18 -8.89 8.40 -4.56
CA GLN A 18 -7.76 7.70 -3.95
C GLN A 18 -7.40 6.41 -4.71
N LEU A 19 -8.40 5.66 -5.19
CA LEU A 19 -8.20 4.48 -6.01
C LEU A 19 -7.53 4.81 -7.35
N VAL A 20 -7.96 5.87 -8.02
CA VAL A 20 -7.32 6.34 -9.27
C VAL A 20 -5.87 6.74 -9.02
N GLN A 21 -5.60 7.48 -7.93
CA GLN A 21 -4.24 7.85 -7.54
C GLN A 21 -3.38 6.61 -7.24
N SER A 22 -3.91 5.65 -6.48
CA SER A 22 -3.23 4.39 -6.15
C SER A 22 -2.90 3.59 -7.40
N ASN A 23 -3.86 3.45 -8.32
CA ASN A 23 -3.66 2.78 -9.61
C ASN A 23 -2.58 3.46 -10.46
N LEU A 24 -2.56 4.79 -10.50
CA LEU A 24 -1.58 5.54 -11.28
C LEU A 24 -0.17 5.40 -10.70
N VAL A 25 -0.03 5.43 -9.37
CA VAL A 25 1.25 5.17 -8.68
C VAL A 25 1.71 3.74 -8.91
N THR A 26 0.80 2.77 -8.80
CA THR A 26 1.07 1.34 -9.01
C THR A 26 1.56 1.11 -10.44
N LEU A 27 0.86 1.67 -11.44
CA LEU A 27 1.26 1.60 -12.85
C LEU A 27 2.64 2.23 -13.09
N LEU A 28 2.92 3.40 -12.50
CA LEU A 28 4.22 4.06 -12.61
C LEU A 28 5.34 3.18 -12.04
N LEU A 29 5.12 2.57 -10.86
CA LEU A 29 6.08 1.65 -10.26
C LEU A 29 6.34 0.43 -11.14
N PHE A 30 5.29 -0.12 -11.78
CA PHE A 30 5.43 -1.23 -12.72
C PHE A 30 6.33 -0.88 -13.91
N VAL A 31 6.05 0.26 -14.55
CA VAL A 31 6.81 0.74 -15.71
C VAL A 31 8.27 1.00 -15.33
N LEU A 32 8.51 1.59 -14.17
CA LEU A 32 9.87 1.81 -13.65
C LEU A 32 10.59 0.49 -13.40
N CYS A 33 9.95 -0.48 -12.74
CA CYS A 33 10.55 -1.79 -12.50
C CYS A 33 10.90 -2.49 -13.82
N ALA A 34 9.99 -2.49 -14.80
CA ALA A 34 10.23 -3.07 -16.12
C ALA A 34 11.38 -2.36 -16.86
N TYR A 35 11.47 -1.03 -16.77
CA TYR A 35 12.54 -0.25 -17.36
C TYR A 35 13.90 -0.58 -16.74
N PHE A 36 14.00 -0.59 -15.41
CA PHE A 36 15.26 -0.86 -14.71
C PHE A 36 15.77 -2.28 -14.95
N LEU A 37 14.89 -3.27 -14.95
CA LEU A 37 15.25 -4.66 -15.26
C LEU A 37 15.73 -4.81 -16.69
N LYS A 38 15.06 -4.15 -17.66
CA LYS A 38 15.48 -4.19 -19.07
C LYS A 38 16.87 -3.58 -19.28
N ASN A 39 17.25 -2.60 -18.46
CA ASN A 39 18.57 -1.96 -18.51
C ASN A 39 19.65 -2.69 -17.70
N GLY A 40 19.37 -3.89 -17.19
CA GLY A 40 20.36 -4.73 -16.51
C GLY A 40 20.63 -4.33 -15.06
N MET A 41 19.74 -3.57 -14.42
CA MET A 41 19.84 -3.33 -12.98
C MET A 41 19.66 -4.64 -12.22
N GLU A 42 20.51 -4.88 -11.23
CA GLU A 42 20.42 -6.06 -10.39
C GLU A 42 19.08 -6.12 -9.66
N ALA A 43 18.45 -7.30 -9.68
CA ALA A 43 17.17 -7.51 -9.01
C ALA A 43 17.27 -7.31 -7.49
N SER A 44 18.41 -7.65 -6.89
CA SER A 44 18.72 -7.42 -5.48
C SER A 44 18.53 -5.95 -5.09
N PHE A 45 19.00 -5.02 -5.94
CA PHE A 45 18.90 -3.58 -5.71
C PHE A 45 17.44 -3.10 -5.78
N LEU A 46 16.67 -3.56 -6.77
CA LEU A 46 15.24 -3.24 -6.89
C LEU A 46 14.43 -3.81 -5.71
N PHE A 47 14.67 -5.07 -5.34
CA PHE A 47 14.05 -5.68 -4.17
C PHE A 47 14.43 -4.94 -2.87
N GLY A 48 15.67 -4.48 -2.74
CA GLY A 48 16.12 -3.65 -1.63
C GLY A 48 15.35 -2.33 -1.53
N ILE A 49 15.15 -1.63 -2.66
CA ILE A 49 14.33 -0.41 -2.72
C ILE A 49 12.88 -0.71 -2.31
N CYS A 50 12.26 -1.76 -2.86
CA CYS A 50 10.91 -2.16 -2.50
C CYS A 50 10.81 -2.47 -0.99
N CYS A 51 11.79 -3.16 -0.43
CA CYS A 51 11.85 -3.47 0.99
C CYS A 51 11.94 -2.20 1.85
N ALA A 52 12.77 -1.23 1.45
CA ALA A 52 12.87 0.06 2.13
C ALA A 52 11.55 0.83 2.08
N VAL A 53 10.85 0.83 0.94
CA VAL A 53 9.52 1.44 0.80
C VAL A 53 8.49 0.76 1.71
N PHE A 54 8.47 -0.57 1.81
CA PHE A 54 7.58 -1.29 2.73
C PHE A 54 7.86 -0.94 4.19
N TRP A 55 9.13 -0.85 4.59
CA TRP A 55 9.50 -0.42 5.94
C TRP A 55 9.06 1.00 6.25
N LEU A 56 9.26 1.94 5.32
CA LEU A 56 8.77 3.32 5.46
C LEU A 56 7.24 3.38 5.55
N TYR A 57 6.55 2.60 4.73
CA TYR A 57 5.10 2.48 4.77
C TYR A 57 4.61 1.93 6.12
N LEU A 58 5.23 0.84 6.61
CA LEU A 58 4.92 0.27 7.91
C LEU A 58 5.16 1.26 9.05
N ALA A 59 6.29 1.96 9.04
CA ALA A 59 6.61 3.01 10.01
C ALA A 59 5.54 4.11 10.01
N SER A 60 5.07 4.53 8.82
CA SER A 60 4.00 5.53 8.70
C SER A 60 2.66 5.06 9.28
N MET A 61 2.33 3.77 9.13
CA MET A 61 1.12 3.18 9.70
C MET A 61 1.20 3.06 11.22
N VAL A 62 2.33 2.61 11.76
CA VAL A 62 2.58 2.55 13.21
C VAL A 62 2.53 3.95 13.81
N TYR A 63 3.14 4.94 13.16
CA TYR A 63 3.06 6.34 13.57
C TYR A 63 1.61 6.83 13.60
N THR A 64 0.82 6.54 12.56
CA THR A 64 -0.60 6.92 12.48
C THR A 64 -1.43 6.26 13.58
N LEU A 65 -1.15 4.99 13.89
CA LEU A 65 -1.82 4.25 14.95
C LEU A 65 -1.51 4.83 16.35
N ASN A 66 -0.26 5.22 16.59
CA ASN A 66 0.18 5.74 17.88
C ASN A 66 -0.25 7.20 18.11
N THR A 67 -0.11 8.04 17.08
CA THR A 67 -0.41 9.49 17.20
C THR A 67 -1.86 9.84 16.88
N GLY A 68 -2.60 8.93 16.25
CA GLY A 68 -3.93 9.20 15.69
C GLY A 68 -3.92 10.18 14.51
N ARG A 69 -2.75 10.77 14.17
CA ARG A 69 -2.56 11.73 13.10
C ARG A 69 -2.15 11.03 11.83
N THR A 70 -2.90 11.30 10.77
CA THR A 70 -2.74 10.65 9.48
C THR A 70 -1.69 11.38 8.64
N ILE A 71 -0.59 10.71 8.33
CA ILE A 71 0.38 11.20 7.34
C ILE A 71 -0.17 10.88 5.95
N GLY A 72 -0.32 11.89 5.10
CA GLY A 72 -0.88 11.72 3.76
C GLY A 72 -1.46 12.99 3.16
N THR A 73 -1.98 12.86 1.94
CA THR A 73 -2.62 13.94 1.20
C THR A 73 -3.91 14.39 1.87
N LYS A 74 -4.38 15.61 1.58
CA LYS A 74 -5.65 16.15 2.10
C LYS A 74 -6.84 15.20 1.84
N THR A 75 -6.83 14.50 0.71
CA THR A 75 -7.81 13.48 0.35
C THR A 75 -7.76 12.28 1.30
N SER A 76 -6.57 11.73 1.54
CA SER A 76 -6.40 10.56 2.43
C SER A 76 -6.80 10.87 3.87
N ARG A 77 -6.49 12.08 4.37
CA ARG A 77 -6.95 12.52 5.71
C ARG A 77 -8.47 12.53 5.81
N ARG A 78 -9.15 13.13 4.83
CA ARG A 78 -10.63 13.17 4.79
C ARG A 78 -11.27 11.80 4.70
N VAL A 79 -10.68 10.87 3.94
CA VAL A 79 -11.18 9.49 3.87
C VAL A 79 -11.06 8.79 5.22
N GLN A 80 -9.93 8.96 5.93
CA GLN A 80 -9.78 8.38 7.26
C GLN A 80 -10.70 9.00 8.30
N ASP A 81 -10.92 10.32 8.24
CA ASP A 81 -11.88 10.98 9.14
C ASP A 81 -13.30 10.48 8.88
N PHE A 82 -13.68 10.31 7.60
CA PHE A 82 -14.95 9.68 7.22
C PHE A 82 -15.07 8.24 7.74
N ASP A 83 -14.02 7.41 7.59
CA ASP A 83 -14.05 6.03 8.08
C ASP A 83 -14.09 5.96 9.62
N LYS A 84 -13.42 6.87 10.33
CA LYS A 84 -13.49 6.97 11.79
C LYS A 84 -14.90 7.33 12.26
N ASP A 85 -15.56 8.25 11.58
CA ASP A 85 -16.92 8.69 11.88
C ASP A 85 -17.94 7.57 11.56
N HIS A 86 -17.80 6.92 10.41
CA HIS A 86 -18.72 5.88 9.95
C HIS A 86 -18.61 4.55 10.71
N PHE A 87 -17.39 4.09 11.02
CA PHE A 87 -17.19 2.81 11.72
C PHE A 87 -17.09 2.96 13.25
N GLY A 88 -16.91 4.18 13.75
CA GLY A 88 -16.58 4.47 15.14
C GLY A 88 -15.11 4.20 15.47
N GLU A 89 -14.54 5.03 16.35
CA GLU A 89 -13.11 5.07 16.66
C GLU A 89 -12.55 3.71 17.16
N LYS A 90 -13.30 2.99 18.00
CA LYS A 90 -12.90 1.67 18.52
C LYS A 90 -12.76 0.62 17.42
N ARG A 91 -13.71 0.57 16.48
CA ARG A 91 -13.71 -0.41 15.38
C ARG A 91 -12.64 -0.05 14.35
N TRP A 92 -12.49 1.25 14.06
CA TRP A 92 -11.43 1.77 13.21
C TRP A 92 -10.04 1.40 13.75
N LYS A 93 -9.79 1.60 15.06
CA LYS A 93 -8.51 1.27 15.69
C LYS A 93 -8.20 -0.23 15.61
N ARG A 94 -9.19 -1.10 15.84
CA ARG A 94 -9.01 -2.56 15.70
C ARG A 94 -8.64 -2.95 14.27
N LYS A 95 -9.33 -2.42 13.26
CA LYS A 95 -8.99 -2.66 11.84
C LYS A 95 -7.57 -2.21 11.52
N LYS A 96 -7.16 -1.02 12.00
CA LYS A 96 -5.81 -0.52 11.78
C LYS A 96 -4.72 -1.34 12.46
N ILE A 97 -4.98 -1.89 13.66
CA ILE A 97 -4.04 -2.81 14.32
C ILE A 97 -3.85 -4.07 13.45
N ILE A 98 -4.95 -4.67 12.96
CA ILE A 98 -4.88 -5.87 12.09
C ILE A 98 -4.07 -5.56 10.83
N GLU A 99 -4.31 -4.41 10.20
CA GLU A 99 -3.59 -3.97 9.00
C GLU A 99 -2.08 -3.78 9.26
N VAL A 100 -1.72 -3.15 10.37
CA VAL A 100 -0.31 -2.98 10.79
C VAL A 100 0.36 -4.33 11.04
N VAL A 101 -0.29 -5.23 11.78
CA VAL A 101 0.25 -6.56 12.09
C VAL A 101 0.46 -7.37 10.82
N PHE A 102 -0.54 -7.41 9.94
CA PHE A 102 -0.45 -8.13 8.68
C PHE A 102 0.66 -7.56 7.78
N SER A 103 0.75 -6.23 7.67
CA SER A 103 1.79 -5.55 6.90
C SER A 103 3.19 -5.80 7.47
N ASN A 104 3.33 -5.86 8.80
CA ASN A 104 4.58 -6.20 9.48
C ASN A 104 5.03 -7.62 9.11
N VAL A 105 4.14 -8.61 9.24
CA VAL A 105 4.44 -10.00 8.88
C VAL A 105 4.93 -10.10 7.43
N ILE A 106 4.24 -9.45 6.49
CA ILE A 106 4.66 -9.41 5.08
C ILE A 106 6.05 -8.76 4.92
N THR A 107 6.27 -7.60 5.56
CA THR A 107 7.54 -6.86 5.45
C THR A 107 8.71 -7.67 6.01
N VAL A 108 8.51 -8.38 7.12
CA VAL A 108 9.54 -9.25 7.72
C VAL A 108 9.83 -10.43 6.81
N VAL A 109 8.81 -11.11 6.27
CA VAL A 109 8.99 -12.22 5.32
C VAL A 109 9.78 -11.74 4.09
N PHE A 110 9.41 -10.59 3.51
CA PHE A 110 10.15 -9.99 2.39
C PHE A 110 11.61 -9.68 2.74
N THR A 111 11.86 -9.18 3.96
CA THR A 111 13.22 -8.86 4.42
C THR A 111 14.06 -10.13 4.59
N VAL A 112 13.48 -11.19 5.17
CA VAL A 112 14.16 -12.49 5.30
C VAL A 112 14.48 -13.07 3.94
N LEU A 113 13.53 -13.03 2.99
CA LEU A 113 13.77 -13.44 1.62
C LEU A 113 14.88 -12.63 0.97
N LEU A 114 14.91 -11.31 1.15
CA LEU A 114 15.98 -10.45 0.63
C LEU A 114 17.37 -10.83 1.13
N VAL A 115 17.51 -11.18 2.41
CA VAL A 115 18.82 -11.46 3.01
C VAL A 115 19.28 -12.89 2.71
N ASN A 116 18.36 -13.83 2.57
CA ASN A 116 18.68 -15.27 2.46
C ASN A 116 18.61 -15.82 1.04
N LEU A 117 17.87 -15.19 0.12
CA LEU A 117 17.90 -15.58 -1.28
C LEU A 117 19.12 -14.97 -1.95
N ASP A 118 19.96 -15.86 -2.49
CA ASP A 118 20.98 -15.46 -3.42
C ASP A 118 20.31 -15.05 -4.73
N PHE A 119 20.26 -13.74 -5.01
CA PHE A 119 19.63 -13.17 -6.20
C PHE A 119 20.47 -13.37 -7.47
N ASN A 120 21.21 -14.48 -7.56
CA ASN A 120 21.93 -14.95 -8.75
C ASN A 120 20.97 -15.44 -9.87
N PHE A 121 19.80 -14.82 -9.97
CA PHE A 121 18.92 -15.01 -11.12
C PHE A 121 19.52 -14.22 -12.29
N GLU A 122 20.22 -14.92 -13.19
CA GLU A 122 20.84 -14.33 -14.40
C GLU A 122 19.83 -13.54 -15.25
N ARG A 123 18.52 -13.77 -15.07
CA ARG A 123 17.40 -12.95 -15.56
C ARG A 123 16.19 -13.23 -14.70
N LEU A 124 15.75 -12.25 -13.91
CA LEU A 124 14.39 -12.28 -13.35
C LEU A 124 13.43 -12.06 -14.52
N ASP A 125 12.79 -13.13 -14.97
CA ASP A 125 11.98 -13.08 -16.18
C ASP A 125 10.71 -12.25 -15.93
N PHE A 126 10.29 -11.47 -16.93
CA PHE A 126 9.21 -10.49 -16.79
C PHE A 126 7.91 -11.12 -16.24
N GLN A 127 7.65 -12.39 -16.57
CA GLN A 127 6.49 -13.15 -16.10
C GLN A 127 6.47 -13.33 -14.57
N VAL A 128 7.64 -13.53 -13.95
CA VAL A 128 7.77 -13.73 -12.49
C VAL A 128 7.37 -12.47 -11.72
N ILE A 129 7.54 -11.28 -12.31
CA ILE A 129 7.15 -10.00 -11.73
C ILE A 129 5.73 -9.61 -12.11
N ALA A 130 5.33 -9.87 -13.35
CA ALA A 130 4.02 -9.49 -13.87
C ALA A 130 2.88 -10.21 -13.14
N ILE A 131 3.02 -11.52 -12.84
CA ILE A 131 1.94 -12.30 -12.23
C ILE A 131 1.59 -11.81 -10.81
N PRO A 132 2.56 -11.69 -9.86
CA PRO A 132 2.28 -11.16 -8.53
C PRO A 132 1.77 -9.72 -8.57
N PHE A 133 2.30 -8.91 -9.49
CA PHE A 133 1.89 -7.52 -9.66
C PHE A 133 0.43 -7.40 -10.12
N ILE A 134 0.03 -8.15 -11.15
CA ILE A 134 -1.36 -8.17 -11.65
C ILE A 134 -2.29 -8.70 -10.57
N GLY A 135 -1.90 -9.77 -9.86
CA GLY A 135 -2.69 -10.33 -8.76
C GLY A 135 -2.93 -9.31 -7.63
N ALA A 136 -1.87 -8.64 -7.18
CA ALA A 136 -1.96 -7.59 -6.16
C ALA A 136 -2.81 -6.40 -6.63
N TRP A 137 -2.66 -5.99 -7.89
CA TRP A 137 -3.42 -4.90 -8.49
C TRP A 137 -4.92 -5.22 -8.59
N ILE A 138 -5.29 -6.42 -9.05
CA ILE A 138 -6.69 -6.88 -9.11
C ILE A 138 -7.27 -6.94 -7.70
N GLY A 139 -6.57 -7.56 -6.75
CA GLY A 139 -7.02 -7.68 -5.36
C GLY A 139 -7.26 -6.32 -4.70
N HIS A 140 -6.35 -5.36 -4.90
CA HIS A 140 -6.51 -4.00 -4.39
C HIS A 140 -7.73 -3.29 -4.99
N ASN A 141 -7.96 -3.40 -6.30
CA ASN A 141 -9.12 -2.78 -6.94
C ASN A 141 -10.45 -3.40 -6.49
N ILE A 142 -10.52 -4.73 -6.35
CA ILE A 142 -11.75 -5.39 -5.87
C ILE A 142 -12.07 -4.95 -4.44
N GLY A 143 -11.07 -4.92 -3.55
CA GLY A 143 -11.26 -4.55 -2.15
C GLY A 143 -11.71 -3.10 -1.92
N GLU A 144 -11.44 -2.20 -2.85
CA GLU A 144 -11.85 -0.78 -2.77
C GLU A 144 -13.18 -0.49 -3.50
N ILE A 145 -13.59 -1.34 -4.44
CA ILE A 145 -14.85 -1.20 -5.18
C ILE A 145 -16.03 -1.83 -4.41
N MET A 146 -15.78 -2.88 -3.61
CA MET A 146 -16.79 -3.56 -2.76
C MET A 146 -17.10 -2.79 -1.48
#